data_AF-A0A8J3SSB6-F1
#
_entry.id   AF-A0A8J3SSB6-F1
#
_cell.length_a   1.000
_cell.length_b   1.000
_cell.length_c   1.000
_cell.angle_alpha   90.00
_cell.angle_beta   90.00
_cell.angle_gamma   90.00
#
_symmetry.space_group_name_H-M   'P 1'
#
loop_
_entity.id
_entity.type
_entity.pdbx_description
1 polymer ?
#
loop_
_entity_poly.entity_id
_entity_poly.type
_entity_poly.pdbx_seq_one_letter_code
_entity_poly.pdbx_strand_id
1 'polypeptide(L)'
;MQYSYLPSWISFLVDAERAREAGRELFDAVYRVWSRLPIDQRPLLLVFGESLGSFGAETAFSGSGDMRNRVDGMLLVGPPSSNTLWREFTADRDPGTREVLPGYEGGETIRFAADPAADLANPPAAWGRPRVVYLQHASDPITWWSPRLAVRRPDWLDEPRGGDVLPAMRWYPFVTFWQVTADMAVAGGAPAGHGHNYGAAPVAAWAQIAPPDGWSAERTAALTELIARQP
;
A
#
# COMPACT_ATOMS: atom_id res chain seq x y z
N MET A 1 -15.12 -5.35 3.95
CA MET A 1 -16.04 -4.84 4.99
C MET A 1 -16.29 -3.37 4.69
N GLN A 2 -17.53 -2.90 4.72
CA GLN A 2 -17.87 -1.49 4.47
C GLN A 2 -17.90 -0.77 5.83
N TYR A 3 -17.07 0.28 5.98
CA TYR A 3 -16.76 0.87 7.28
C TYR A 3 -17.40 2.25 7.56
N SER A 4 -17.99 2.96 6.59
CA SER A 4 -18.64 4.27 6.82
C SER A 4 -19.48 4.78 5.63
N TYR A 5 -20.37 5.76 5.90
CA TYR A 5 -21.19 6.53 4.94
C TYR A 5 -20.65 7.96 4.65
N LEU A 6 -19.47 8.32 5.19
CA LEU A 6 -18.83 9.62 4.97
C LEU A 6 -17.82 9.58 3.80
N PRO A 7 -17.51 10.73 3.15
CA PRO A 7 -16.39 10.82 2.21
C PRO A 7 -15.10 10.27 2.83
N SER A 8 -14.38 9.40 2.10
CA SER A 8 -13.31 8.53 2.63
C SER A 8 -12.24 9.25 3.46
N TRP A 9 -11.87 10.48 3.10
CA TRP A 9 -10.86 11.28 3.80
C TRP A 9 -11.31 11.85 5.15
N ILE A 10 -12.62 12.02 5.40
CA ILE A 10 -13.14 12.46 6.71
C ILE A 10 -13.17 11.27 7.67
N SER A 11 -13.58 10.09 7.20
CA SER A 11 -13.52 8.86 7.99
C SER A 11 -12.08 8.52 8.41
N PHE A 12 -11.09 8.83 7.57
CA PHE A 12 -9.67 8.69 7.88
C PHE A 12 -9.24 9.44 9.15
N LEU A 13 -9.77 10.65 9.39
CA LEU A 13 -9.39 11.46 10.56
C LEU A 13 -10.11 11.05 11.86
N VAL A 14 -11.29 10.44 11.75
CA VAL A 14 -12.22 10.28 12.89
C VAL A 14 -12.37 8.82 13.36
N ASP A 15 -12.27 7.84 12.45
CA ASP A 15 -12.58 6.42 12.76
C ASP A 15 -11.34 5.50 12.73
N ALA A 16 -10.13 6.05 12.73
CA ALA A 16 -8.89 5.27 12.68
C ALA A 16 -8.82 4.18 13.77
N GLU A 17 -9.21 4.48 15.02
CA GLU A 17 -9.16 3.49 16.11
C GLU A 17 -10.15 2.33 15.91
N ARG A 18 -11.37 2.61 15.41
CA ARG A 18 -12.35 1.55 15.12
C ARG A 18 -11.93 0.70 13.94
N ALA A 19 -11.37 1.31 12.89
CA ALA A 19 -10.79 0.58 11.77
C ALA A 19 -9.64 -0.32 12.22
N ARG A 20 -8.84 0.14 13.20
CA ARG A 20 -7.74 -0.61 13.81
C ARG A 20 -8.23 -1.90 14.46
N GLU A 21 -9.23 -1.79 15.32
CA GLU A 21 -9.80 -2.91 16.07
C GLU A 21 -10.52 -3.89 15.15
N ALA A 22 -11.38 -3.38 14.28
CA ALA A 22 -12.14 -4.23 13.37
C ALA A 22 -11.26 -4.98 12.36
N GLY A 23 -10.19 -4.35 11.86
CA GLY A 23 -9.23 -5.00 10.98
C GLY A 23 -8.49 -6.16 11.65
N ARG A 24 -8.01 -5.93 12.88
CA ARG A 24 -7.37 -6.98 13.69
C ARG A 24 -8.34 -8.12 14.02
N GLU A 25 -9.55 -7.79 14.49
CA GLU A 25 -10.55 -8.80 14.83
C GLU A 25 -10.97 -9.63 13.62
N LEU A 26 -11.13 -9.01 12.46
CA LEU A 26 -11.43 -9.71 11.21
C LEU A 26 -10.32 -10.70 10.87
N PHE A 27 -9.06 -10.27 10.86
CA PHE A 27 -7.94 -11.16 10.57
C PHE A 27 -7.86 -12.30 11.59
N ASP A 28 -7.94 -12.01 12.89
CA ASP A 28 -7.83 -13.00 13.95
C ASP A 28 -9.00 -14.01 13.90
N ALA A 29 -10.19 -13.60 13.50
CA ALA A 29 -11.32 -14.50 13.30
C ALA A 29 -11.07 -15.46 12.14
N VAL A 30 -10.61 -14.97 10.98
CA VAL A 30 -10.27 -15.80 9.82
C VAL A 30 -9.10 -16.72 10.13
N TYR A 31 -8.01 -16.17 10.67
CA TYR A 31 -6.79 -16.91 11.01
C TYR A 31 -7.06 -18.03 12.00
N ARG A 32 -7.94 -17.81 12.99
CA ARG A 32 -8.32 -18.85 13.98
C ARG A 32 -9.04 -20.03 13.37
N VAL A 33 -9.87 -19.81 12.35
CA VAL A 33 -10.53 -20.90 11.63
C VAL A 33 -9.51 -21.60 10.73
N TRP A 34 -8.76 -20.82 9.96
CA TRP A 34 -7.72 -21.32 9.06
C TRP A 34 -6.67 -22.18 9.79
N SER A 35 -6.19 -21.73 10.95
CA SER A 35 -5.13 -22.41 11.71
C SER A 35 -5.57 -23.75 12.29
N ARG A 36 -6.88 -24.01 12.39
CA ARG A 36 -7.45 -25.29 12.85
C ARG A 36 -7.56 -26.33 11.74
N LEU A 37 -7.43 -25.92 10.47
CA LEU A 37 -7.40 -26.87 9.37
C LEU A 37 -6.09 -27.68 9.41
N PRO A 38 -6.14 -28.98 9.04
CA PRO A 38 -4.94 -29.77 8.78
C PRO A 38 -3.98 -29.04 7.83
N ILE A 39 -2.67 -29.15 8.06
CA ILE A 39 -1.65 -28.38 7.32
C ILE A 39 -1.78 -28.58 5.80
N ASP A 40 -2.06 -29.81 5.38
CA ASP A 40 -2.24 -30.24 3.99
C ASP A 40 -3.58 -29.79 3.36
N GLN A 41 -4.49 -29.21 4.14
CA GLN A 41 -5.81 -28.76 3.70
C GLN A 41 -6.02 -27.25 3.84
N ARG A 42 -5.00 -26.52 4.29
CA ARG A 42 -5.08 -25.06 4.44
C ARG A 42 -5.09 -24.41 3.05
N PRO A 43 -6.14 -23.63 2.71
CA PRO A 43 -6.09 -22.79 1.51
C PRO A 43 -5.07 -21.66 1.71
N LEU A 44 -4.66 -20.99 0.63
CA LEU A 44 -3.84 -19.79 0.76
C LEU A 44 -4.58 -18.71 1.57
N LEU A 45 -3.90 -18.11 2.54
CA LEU A 45 -4.39 -16.98 3.31
C LEU A 45 -3.78 -15.68 2.77
N LEU A 46 -4.55 -14.99 1.94
CA LEU A 46 -4.16 -13.73 1.31
C LEU A 46 -4.84 -12.54 1.99
N VAL A 47 -4.12 -11.44 2.15
CA VAL A 47 -4.64 -10.21 2.75
C VAL A 47 -4.62 -9.06 1.75
N PHE A 48 -5.73 -8.33 1.67
CA PHE A 48 -5.88 -7.15 0.84
C PHE A 48 -6.38 -5.98 1.67
N GLY A 49 -5.83 -4.79 1.44
CA GLY A 49 -6.38 -3.57 1.99
C GLY A 49 -6.03 -2.37 1.13
N GLU A 50 -7.01 -1.51 0.88
CA GLU A 50 -6.84 -0.25 0.16
C GLU A 50 -7.21 0.92 1.08
N SER A 51 -6.42 2.00 1.07
CA SER A 51 -6.69 3.20 1.86
C SER A 51 -6.83 2.87 3.36
N LEU A 52 -7.94 3.26 4.01
CA LEU A 52 -8.26 2.86 5.39
C LEU A 52 -8.32 1.33 5.59
N GLY A 53 -8.66 0.56 4.56
CA GLY A 53 -8.60 -0.90 4.59
C GLY A 53 -7.17 -1.42 4.71
N SER A 54 -6.19 -0.73 4.12
CA SER A 54 -4.78 -1.08 4.29
C SER A 54 -4.32 -0.86 5.73
N PHE A 55 -4.76 0.23 6.36
CA PHE A 55 -4.52 0.52 7.76
C PHE A 55 -5.09 -0.61 8.64
N GLY A 56 -6.36 -0.97 8.46
CA GLY A 56 -6.98 -2.06 9.23
C GLY A 56 -6.35 -3.43 8.97
N ALA A 57 -5.89 -3.71 7.74
CA ALA A 57 -5.22 -4.96 7.42
C ALA A 57 -3.84 -5.06 8.12
N GLU A 58 -3.09 -3.96 8.16
CA GLU A 58 -1.76 -3.93 8.75
C GLU A 58 -1.76 -4.13 10.28
N THR A 59 -2.83 -3.71 10.97
CA THR A 59 -2.92 -3.74 12.44
C THR A 59 -3.05 -5.13 13.03
N ALA A 60 -3.32 -6.13 12.18
CA ALA A 60 -3.28 -7.54 12.53
C ALA A 60 -1.85 -8.09 12.72
N PHE A 61 -0.83 -7.34 12.27
CA PHE A 61 0.56 -7.75 12.27
C PHE A 61 1.43 -6.86 13.16
N SER A 62 2.56 -7.41 13.62
CA SER A 62 3.55 -6.68 14.43
C SER A 62 4.84 -6.34 13.67
N GLY A 63 4.97 -6.75 12.41
CA GLY A 63 6.15 -6.50 11.58
C GLY A 63 6.33 -7.51 10.46
N SER A 64 7.42 -7.39 9.70
CA SER A 64 7.73 -8.24 8.54
C SER A 64 7.80 -9.73 8.90
N GLY A 65 8.33 -10.07 10.08
CA GLY A 65 8.39 -11.44 10.59
C GLY A 65 7.02 -12.04 10.86
N ASP A 66 6.07 -11.26 11.39
CA ASP A 66 4.72 -11.75 11.66
C ASP A 66 3.92 -11.96 10.36
N MET A 67 4.05 -11.02 9.42
CA MET A 67 3.50 -11.17 8.06
C MET A 67 4.05 -12.44 7.38
N ARG A 68 5.37 -12.67 7.45
CA ARG A 68 5.99 -13.88 6.88
C ARG A 68 5.42 -15.19 7.41
N ASN A 69 5.01 -15.22 8.67
CA ASN A 69 4.61 -16.44 9.34
C ASN A 69 3.10 -16.68 9.32
N ARG A 70 2.28 -15.67 9.01
CA ARG A 70 0.81 -15.74 9.18
C ARG A 70 0.01 -15.57 7.90
N VAL A 71 0.62 -15.20 6.77
CA VAL A 71 -0.05 -15.07 5.47
C VAL A 71 0.77 -15.70 4.35
N ASP A 72 0.11 -16.04 3.25
CA ASP A 72 0.75 -16.53 2.03
C ASP A 72 1.04 -15.41 1.02
N GLY A 73 0.44 -14.23 1.23
CA GLY A 73 0.65 -13.04 0.42
C GLY A 73 -0.21 -11.87 0.89
N MET A 74 0.24 -10.66 0.59
CA MET A 74 -0.45 -9.44 1.04
C MET A 74 -0.27 -8.30 0.04
N LEU A 75 -1.35 -7.59 -0.24
CA LEU A 75 -1.35 -6.38 -1.07
C LEU A 75 -2.00 -5.23 -0.30
N LEU A 76 -1.22 -4.18 -0.06
CA LEU A 76 -1.66 -2.94 0.56
C LEU A 76 -1.57 -1.81 -0.46
N VAL A 77 -2.66 -1.09 -0.67
CA VAL A 77 -2.78 -0.08 -1.72
C VAL A 77 -3.09 1.29 -1.11
N GLY A 78 -2.33 2.31 -1.48
CA GLY A 78 -2.46 3.66 -0.94
C GLY A 78 -2.46 3.70 0.58
N PRO A 79 -1.43 3.14 1.24
CA PRO A 79 -1.34 3.18 2.70
C PRO A 79 -1.32 4.63 3.16
N PRO A 80 -2.23 5.08 4.03
CA PRO A 80 -2.12 6.40 4.62
C PRO A 80 -0.93 6.47 5.58
N SER A 81 -0.44 7.67 5.87
CA SER A 81 0.67 7.87 6.82
C SER A 81 0.39 7.37 8.25
N SER A 82 -0.87 7.06 8.58
CA SER A 82 -1.26 6.46 9.86
C SER A 82 -0.87 4.98 9.98
N ASN A 83 -0.60 4.28 8.86
CA ASN A 83 -0.08 2.92 8.88
C ASN A 83 1.27 2.89 9.60
N THR A 84 1.35 2.07 10.66
CA THR A 84 2.50 2.08 11.57
C THR A 84 3.67 1.30 10.99
N LEU A 85 3.42 0.09 10.51
CA LEU A 85 4.44 -0.74 9.84
C LEU A 85 4.87 -0.10 8.52
N TRP A 86 3.96 0.49 7.73
CA TRP A 86 4.37 1.23 6.53
C TRP A 86 5.37 2.35 6.87
N ARG A 87 5.12 3.13 7.93
CA ARG A 87 6.05 4.17 8.40
C ARG A 87 7.36 3.59 8.90
N GLU A 88 7.32 2.48 9.62
CA GLU A 88 8.52 1.79 10.14
C GLU A 88 9.37 1.27 8.98
N PHE A 89 8.79 0.54 8.03
CA PHE A 89 9.50 0.04 6.85
C PHE A 89 10.07 1.16 5.98
N THR A 90 9.35 2.28 5.86
CA THR A 90 9.83 3.46 5.12
C THR A 90 10.95 4.19 5.87
N ALA A 91 10.89 4.26 7.19
CA ALA A 91 11.93 4.86 8.03
C ALA A 91 13.21 4.00 8.06
N ASP A 92 13.05 2.67 8.09
CA ASP A 92 14.12 1.68 8.11
C ASP A 92 14.50 1.19 6.70
N ARG A 93 14.14 1.97 5.67
CA ARG A 93 14.42 1.64 4.26
C ARG A 93 15.91 1.48 3.98
N ASP A 94 16.23 0.64 3.00
CA ASP A 94 17.59 0.37 2.57
C ASP A 94 18.30 1.69 2.15
N PRO A 95 19.59 1.87 2.51
CA PRO A 95 20.32 3.09 2.19
C PRO A 95 20.31 3.43 0.69
N GLY A 96 20.07 4.70 0.39
CA GLY A 96 20.03 5.20 -0.99
C GLY A 96 18.69 5.00 -1.70
N THR A 97 17.71 4.37 -1.05
CA THR A 97 16.34 4.29 -1.56
C THR A 97 15.50 5.49 -1.12
N ARG A 98 14.47 5.81 -1.90
CA ARG A 98 13.65 7.02 -1.70
C ARG A 98 12.45 6.73 -0.83
N GLU A 99 11.95 7.72 -0.10
CA GLU A 99 10.72 7.61 0.69
C GLU A 99 9.52 7.25 -0.20
N VAL A 100 9.47 7.78 -1.42
CA VAL A 100 8.40 7.49 -2.40
C VAL A 100 8.44 6.09 -2.98
N LEU A 101 9.59 5.42 -2.94
CA LEU A 101 9.80 4.06 -3.44
C LEU A 101 10.91 3.39 -2.61
N PRO A 102 10.61 2.99 -1.37
CA PRO A 102 11.63 2.47 -0.46
C PRO A 102 12.00 1.03 -0.82
N GLY A 103 13.28 0.70 -0.69
CA GLY A 103 13.72 -0.69 -0.57
C GLY A 103 13.69 -1.07 0.90
N TYR A 104 13.35 -2.31 1.24
CA TYR A 104 13.32 -2.77 2.63
C TYR A 104 13.85 -4.19 2.70
N GLU A 105 14.90 -4.40 3.49
CA GLU A 105 15.55 -5.70 3.69
C GLU A 105 15.88 -6.40 2.34
N GLY A 106 16.38 -5.64 1.36
CA GLY A 106 16.72 -6.16 0.04
C GLY A 106 15.53 -6.70 -0.77
N GLY A 107 14.30 -6.38 -0.38
CA GLY A 107 13.09 -6.84 -1.05
C GLY A 107 12.82 -8.34 -0.90
N GLU A 108 13.28 -8.95 0.19
CA GLU A 108 13.12 -10.40 0.45
C GLU A 108 11.66 -10.81 0.68
N THR A 109 10.90 -9.97 1.38
CA THR A 109 9.47 -10.20 1.68
C THR A 109 8.62 -9.04 1.18
N ILE A 110 8.99 -7.82 1.57
CA ILE A 110 8.22 -6.60 1.32
C ILE A 110 8.84 -5.86 0.13
N ARG A 111 8.01 -5.49 -0.85
CA ARG A 111 8.40 -4.62 -1.95
C ARG A 111 7.40 -3.48 -2.12
N PHE A 112 7.90 -2.31 -2.48
CA PHE A 112 7.10 -1.13 -2.78
C PHE A 112 7.04 -0.92 -4.28
N ALA A 113 5.92 -0.45 -4.80
CA ALA A 113 5.76 -0.15 -6.22
C ALA A 113 4.80 1.02 -6.46
N ALA A 114 5.12 1.84 -7.45
CA ALA A 114 4.18 2.75 -8.11
C ALA A 114 3.70 2.12 -9.42
N ASP A 115 4.61 1.51 -10.19
CA ASP A 115 4.32 0.65 -11.34
C ASP A 115 4.74 -0.79 -11.01
N PRO A 116 3.80 -1.69 -10.70
CA PRO A 116 4.14 -3.06 -10.31
C PRO A 116 4.95 -3.82 -11.35
N ALA A 117 4.79 -3.53 -12.65
CA ALA A 117 5.51 -4.23 -13.69
C ALA A 117 6.99 -3.83 -13.73
N ALA A 118 7.29 -2.56 -13.47
CA ALA A 118 8.65 -2.03 -13.44
C ALA A 118 9.32 -2.23 -12.07
N ASP A 119 8.60 -1.93 -11.00
CA ASP A 119 9.19 -1.78 -9.66
C ASP A 119 9.36 -3.12 -8.95
N LEU A 120 8.41 -4.06 -9.05
CA LEU A 120 8.48 -5.33 -8.32
C LEU A 120 9.57 -6.27 -8.85
N ALA A 121 10.08 -6.04 -10.05
CA ALA A 121 11.25 -6.74 -10.59
C ALA A 121 12.57 -6.27 -9.95
N ASN A 122 12.54 -5.17 -9.20
CA ASN A 122 13.69 -4.55 -8.55
C ASN A 122 13.58 -4.66 -7.01
N PRO A 123 14.65 -5.09 -6.31
CA PRO A 123 15.91 -5.60 -6.86
C PRO A 123 15.71 -6.95 -7.58
N PRO A 124 16.65 -7.34 -8.49
CA PRO A 124 16.57 -8.59 -9.25
C PRO A 124 16.78 -9.85 -8.39
N ALA A 125 16.98 -9.69 -7.08
CA ALA A 125 17.08 -10.78 -6.13
C ALA A 125 15.79 -11.62 -6.11
N ALA A 126 15.93 -12.91 -5.81
CA ALA A 126 14.81 -13.83 -5.70
C ALA A 126 13.82 -13.34 -4.64
N TRP A 127 12.55 -13.23 -5.02
CA TRP A 127 11.48 -12.83 -4.10
C TRP A 127 10.77 -14.06 -3.54
N GLY A 128 11.08 -14.35 -2.27
CA GLY A 128 10.54 -15.49 -1.53
C GLY A 128 9.03 -15.40 -1.31
N ARG A 129 8.46 -16.46 -0.73
CA ARG A 129 7.08 -16.45 -0.25
C ARG A 129 7.09 -16.37 1.29
N PRO A 130 6.12 -15.67 1.89
CA PRO A 130 5.06 -14.89 1.24
C PRO A 130 5.55 -13.57 0.64
N ARG A 131 4.80 -13.06 -0.33
CA ARG A 131 5.08 -11.78 -1.00
C ARG A 131 4.15 -10.70 -0.44
N VAL A 132 4.73 -9.62 0.06
CA VAL A 132 4.01 -8.46 0.59
C VAL A 132 4.30 -7.26 -0.30
N VAL A 133 3.26 -6.59 -0.80
CA VAL A 133 3.40 -5.41 -1.66
C VAL A 133 2.69 -4.22 -1.06
N TYR A 134 3.39 -3.09 -1.06
CA TYR A 134 2.81 -1.78 -0.89
C TYR A 134 2.74 -1.07 -2.25
N LEU A 135 1.54 -0.76 -2.72
CA LEU A 135 1.33 0.12 -3.87
C LEU A 135 1.13 1.55 -3.38
N GLN A 136 1.96 2.47 -3.88
CA GLN A 136 1.89 3.88 -3.54
C GLN A 136 2.31 4.75 -4.71
N HIS A 137 1.57 5.82 -4.97
CA HIS A 137 1.99 6.86 -5.90
C HIS A 137 2.68 8.01 -5.16
N ALA A 138 3.70 8.62 -5.76
CA ALA A 138 4.33 9.77 -5.13
C ALA A 138 3.40 11.01 -5.12
N SER A 139 2.39 11.04 -5.98
CA SER A 139 1.34 12.07 -5.97
C SER A 139 0.15 11.76 -5.06
N ASP A 140 0.12 10.64 -4.32
CA ASP A 140 -1.01 10.27 -3.46
C ASP A 140 -1.06 11.11 -2.16
N PRO A 141 -1.96 12.11 -2.06
CA PRO A 141 -2.00 12.95 -0.87
C PRO A 141 -2.47 12.17 0.37
N ILE A 142 -3.17 11.04 0.23
CA ILE A 142 -3.58 10.21 1.38
C ILE A 142 -2.36 9.54 2.01
N THR A 143 -1.43 9.06 1.20
CA THR A 143 -0.17 8.47 1.68
C THR A 143 0.73 9.52 2.33
N TRP A 144 0.87 10.69 1.70
CA TRP A 144 1.85 11.69 2.14
C TRP A 144 1.35 12.68 3.19
N TRP A 145 0.03 12.79 3.39
CA TRP A 145 -0.52 13.72 4.39
C TRP A 145 -0.15 13.29 5.81
N SER A 146 0.41 14.23 6.58
CA SER A 146 0.68 14.04 8.01
C SER A 146 0.65 15.40 8.72
N PRO A 147 0.18 15.48 9.99
CA PRO A 147 0.31 16.70 10.79
C PRO A 147 1.76 17.21 10.90
N ARG A 148 2.74 16.30 10.75
CA ARG A 148 4.17 16.66 10.76
C ARG A 148 4.56 17.58 9.61
N LEU A 149 3.85 17.54 8.48
CA LEU A 149 4.11 18.42 7.32
C LEU A 149 4.04 19.91 7.68
N ALA A 150 3.27 20.27 8.71
CA ALA A 150 3.12 21.66 9.13
C ALA A 150 4.46 22.24 9.62
N VAL A 151 5.33 21.42 10.22
CA VAL A 151 6.53 21.87 10.92
C VAL A 151 7.80 21.11 10.55
N ARG A 152 7.70 20.04 9.77
CA ARG A 152 8.84 19.24 9.30
C ARG A 152 8.75 19.03 7.80
N ARG A 153 9.89 19.23 7.13
CA ARG A 153 10.09 18.81 5.75
C ARG A 153 10.21 17.28 5.71
N PRO A 154 9.40 16.57 4.90
CA PRO A 154 9.53 15.13 4.69
C PRO A 154 10.60 14.81 3.64
N ASP A 155 11.10 13.58 3.63
CA ASP A 155 12.18 13.15 2.73
C ASP A 155 11.70 13.17 1.27
N TRP A 156 10.44 12.84 0.98
CA TRP A 156 9.85 12.90 -0.36
C TRP A 156 9.81 14.33 -0.94
N LEU A 157 9.95 15.37 -0.09
CA LEU A 157 10.16 16.77 -0.48
C LEU A 157 11.63 17.25 -0.43
N ASP A 158 12.56 16.39 -0.03
CA ASP A 158 14.01 16.68 -0.03
C ASP A 158 14.77 15.85 -1.09
N GLU A 159 14.28 14.64 -1.37
CA GLU A 159 14.74 13.72 -2.40
C GLU A 159 14.25 14.09 -3.82
N PRO A 160 14.74 13.45 -4.89
CA PRO A 160 14.14 13.59 -6.22
C PRO A 160 12.67 13.18 -6.24
N ARG A 161 11.83 14.06 -6.80
CA ARG A 161 10.37 13.86 -6.92
C ARG A 161 10.03 12.57 -7.65
N GLY A 162 8.90 11.96 -7.29
CA GLY A 162 8.31 10.90 -8.10
C GLY A 162 7.89 11.43 -9.48
N GLY A 163 7.79 10.52 -10.46
CA GLY A 163 7.53 10.89 -11.86
C GLY A 163 6.19 11.59 -12.08
N ASP A 164 5.26 11.44 -11.14
CA ASP A 164 3.93 12.01 -11.11
C ASP A 164 3.78 13.24 -10.19
N VAL A 165 4.88 13.74 -9.60
CA VAL A 165 4.88 14.94 -8.77
C VAL A 165 5.57 16.09 -9.50
N LEU A 166 4.97 17.28 -9.47
CA LEU A 166 5.54 18.46 -10.11
C LEU A 166 6.96 18.76 -9.59
N PRO A 167 7.98 18.91 -10.46
CA PRO A 167 9.36 19.20 -10.04
C PRO A 167 9.51 20.51 -9.26
N ALA A 168 8.57 21.44 -9.44
CA ALA A 168 8.51 22.72 -8.74
C ALA A 168 7.96 22.62 -7.31
N MET A 169 7.42 21.48 -6.90
CA MET A 169 6.89 21.31 -5.55
C MET A 169 8.01 21.48 -4.51
N ARG A 170 7.78 22.38 -3.56
CA ARG A 170 8.70 22.70 -2.46
C ARG A 170 7.93 22.65 -1.16
N TRP A 171 8.65 22.25 -0.10
CA TRP A 171 8.11 22.33 1.24
C TRP A 171 8.19 23.76 1.77
N TYR A 172 7.05 24.27 2.20
CA TYR A 172 6.90 25.53 2.91
C TYR A 172 6.18 25.26 4.23
N PRO A 173 6.74 25.66 5.39
CA PRO A 173 6.12 25.44 6.70
C PRO A 173 4.67 25.92 6.72
N PHE A 174 3.77 25.12 7.31
CA PHE A 174 2.31 25.29 7.36
C PHE A 174 1.57 25.30 6.00
N VAL A 175 2.15 25.91 4.97
CA VAL A 175 1.55 26.00 3.63
C VAL A 175 1.43 24.61 3.00
N THR A 176 2.50 23.81 3.01
CA THR A 176 2.47 22.47 2.42
C THR A 176 1.48 21.55 3.12
N PHE A 177 1.32 21.67 4.45
CA PHE A 177 0.29 20.93 5.18
C PHE A 177 -1.11 21.23 4.64
N TRP A 178 -1.45 22.51 4.45
CA TRP A 178 -2.76 22.91 3.92
C TRP A 178 -2.93 22.56 2.45
N GLN A 179 -1.86 22.65 1.64
CA GLN A 179 -1.87 22.22 0.24
C GLN A 179 -2.22 20.73 0.14
N VAL A 180 -1.48 19.87 0.84
CA VAL A 180 -1.73 18.42 0.81
C VAL A 180 -3.10 18.08 1.40
N THR A 181 -3.55 18.81 2.44
CA THR A 181 -4.92 18.66 2.98
C THR A 181 -5.99 18.95 1.93
N ALA A 182 -5.81 20.01 1.13
CA ALA A 182 -6.73 20.32 0.05
C ALA A 182 -6.71 19.25 -1.04
N ASP A 183 -5.53 18.73 -1.38
CA ASP A 183 -5.36 17.66 -2.38
C ASP A 183 -6.06 16.36 -1.94
N MET A 184 -6.14 16.05 -0.64
CA MET A 184 -6.90 14.89 -0.14
C MET A 184 -8.38 14.92 -0.56
N ALA A 185 -8.99 16.11 -0.66
CA ALA A 185 -10.40 16.24 -1.00
C ALA A 185 -10.72 15.84 -2.45
N VAL A 186 -9.72 15.86 -3.33
CA VAL A 186 -9.82 15.51 -4.75
C VAL A 186 -8.99 14.28 -5.13
N ALA A 187 -8.41 13.59 -4.14
CA ALA A 187 -7.41 12.53 -4.36
C ALA A 187 -7.89 11.38 -5.25
N GLY A 188 -9.18 11.01 -5.16
CA GLY A 188 -9.79 9.96 -6.00
C GLY A 188 -10.20 10.42 -7.39
N GLY A 189 -10.19 11.72 -7.68
CA GLY A 189 -10.52 12.28 -9.00
C GLY A 189 -9.35 12.33 -9.98
N ALA A 190 -8.15 11.93 -9.56
CA ALA A 190 -6.98 11.86 -10.42
C ALA A 190 -7.13 10.75 -11.49
N PRO A 191 -6.49 10.90 -12.67
CA PRO A 191 -6.41 9.81 -13.64
C PRO A 191 -5.74 8.56 -13.03
N ALA A 192 -6.06 7.38 -13.56
CA ALA A 192 -5.44 6.14 -13.13
C ALA A 192 -3.90 6.21 -13.22
N GLY A 193 -3.21 5.73 -12.18
CA GLY A 193 -1.75 5.83 -12.04
C GLY A 193 -1.27 7.11 -11.33
N HIS A 194 -2.20 7.94 -10.85
CA HIS A 194 -1.91 9.18 -10.14
C HIS A 194 -2.81 9.33 -8.91
N GLY A 195 -2.38 10.16 -7.96
CA GLY A 195 -3.12 10.42 -6.73
C GLY A 195 -3.49 9.12 -6.01
N HIS A 196 -4.69 9.09 -5.46
CA HIS A 196 -5.23 7.89 -4.80
C HIS A 196 -5.98 6.98 -5.78
N ASN A 197 -5.66 7.01 -7.09
CA ASN A 197 -6.29 6.19 -8.12
C ASN A 197 -5.31 5.17 -8.71
N TYR A 198 -5.33 3.95 -8.18
CA TYR A 198 -4.45 2.84 -8.57
C TYR A 198 -4.93 2.06 -9.80
N GLY A 199 -6.11 2.37 -10.33
CA GLY A 199 -6.67 1.73 -11.52
C GLY A 199 -6.49 0.22 -11.54
N ALA A 200 -5.85 -0.29 -12.59
CA ALA A 200 -5.60 -1.71 -12.79
C ALA A 200 -4.26 -2.22 -12.21
N ALA A 201 -3.47 -1.38 -11.54
CA ALA A 201 -2.19 -1.77 -10.93
C ALA A 201 -2.30 -2.97 -9.96
N PRO A 202 -3.37 -3.11 -9.14
CA PRO A 202 -3.55 -4.28 -8.28
C PRO A 202 -3.54 -5.63 -9.03
N VAL A 203 -3.95 -5.67 -10.30
CA VAL A 203 -3.90 -6.89 -11.12
C VAL A 203 -2.47 -7.36 -11.30
N ALA A 204 -1.58 -6.45 -11.69
CA ALA A 204 -0.17 -6.74 -11.91
C ALA A 204 0.52 -7.12 -10.58
N ALA A 205 0.15 -6.47 -9.47
CA ALA A 205 0.68 -6.82 -8.15
C ALA A 205 0.23 -8.22 -7.71
N TRP A 206 -1.06 -8.57 -7.85
CA TRP A 206 -1.56 -9.90 -7.48
C TRP A 206 -0.96 -11.02 -8.33
N ALA A 207 -0.76 -10.77 -9.63
CA ALA A 207 -0.07 -11.70 -10.52
C ALA A 207 1.37 -12.00 -10.05
N GLN A 208 2.01 -11.06 -9.35
CA GLN A 208 3.31 -11.29 -8.72
C GLN A 208 3.18 -11.92 -7.33
N ILE A 209 2.18 -11.59 -6.53
CA ILE A 209 2.05 -12.10 -5.16
C ILE A 209 1.63 -13.57 -5.11
N ALA A 210 0.51 -13.89 -5.76
CA ALA A 210 -0.13 -15.20 -5.67
C ALA A 210 -0.83 -15.53 -7.01
N PRO A 211 -0.06 -15.73 -8.10
CA PRO A 211 -0.64 -16.12 -9.37
C PRO A 211 -1.37 -17.47 -9.25
N PRO A 212 -2.60 -17.59 -9.79
CA PRO A 212 -3.25 -18.89 -9.94
C PRO A 212 -2.42 -19.86 -10.80
N ASP A 213 -2.70 -21.16 -10.67
CA ASP A 213 -2.07 -22.17 -11.52
C ASP A 213 -2.34 -21.89 -13.00
N GLY A 214 -1.27 -21.87 -13.81
CA GLY A 214 -1.34 -21.55 -15.23
C GLY A 214 -1.68 -20.08 -15.54
N TRP A 215 -1.55 -19.16 -14.58
CA TRP A 215 -1.64 -17.72 -14.83
C TRP A 215 -0.44 -17.22 -15.62
N SER A 216 -0.68 -16.47 -16.70
CA SER A 216 0.35 -16.01 -17.64
C SER A 216 0.41 -14.48 -17.70
N ALA A 217 1.51 -13.95 -18.25
CA ALA A 217 1.68 -12.51 -18.43
C ALA A 217 0.61 -11.93 -19.38
N GLU A 218 0.20 -12.69 -20.40
CA GLU A 218 -0.87 -12.31 -21.33
C GLU A 218 -2.23 -12.19 -20.62
N ARG A 219 -2.50 -13.08 -19.65
CA ARG A 219 -3.73 -12.99 -18.83
C ARG A 219 -3.71 -11.78 -17.91
N THR A 220 -2.56 -11.48 -17.31
CA THR A 220 -2.38 -10.23 -16.56
C THR A 220 -2.69 -9.02 -17.44
N ALA A 221 -2.07 -8.94 -18.63
CA ALA A 221 -2.28 -7.83 -19.56
C ALA A 221 -3.75 -7.71 -19.99
N ALA A 222 -4.41 -8.82 -20.34
CA ALA A 222 -5.81 -8.83 -20.74
C ALA A 222 -6.75 -8.36 -19.61
N LEU A 223 -6.50 -8.80 -18.36
CA LEU A 223 -7.31 -8.37 -17.22
C LEU A 223 -7.04 -6.91 -16.86
N THR A 224 -5.78 -6.45 -16.93
CA THR A 224 -5.42 -5.05 -16.74
C THR A 224 -6.16 -4.15 -17.73
N GLU A 225 -6.18 -4.54 -19.02
CA GLU A 225 -6.90 -3.80 -20.06
C GLU A 225 -8.42 -3.81 -19.84
N LEU A 226 -8.98 -4.94 -19.40
CA LEU A 226 -10.41 -5.06 -19.09
C LEU A 226 -10.82 -4.10 -17.97
N ILE A 227 -10.04 -4.03 -16.88
CA ILE A 227 -10.32 -3.15 -15.74
C ILE A 227 -10.10 -1.69 -16.12
N ALA A 228 -9.05 -1.37 -16.88
CA ALA A 228 -8.76 0.00 -17.31
C ALA A 228 -9.86 0.61 -18.21
N ARG A 229 -10.71 -0.21 -18.82
CA ARG A 229 -11.86 0.21 -19.64
C ARG A 229 -13.15 0.40 -18.85
N GLN A 230 -13.19 0.00 -17.57
CA GLN A 230 -14.35 0.25 -16.72
C GLN A 230 -14.36 1.72 -16.30
N PRO A 231 -15.53 2.40 -16.39
CA PRO A 231 -15.66 3.81 -16.10
C PRO A 231 -15.48 4.14 -14.61
#